data_AF-A0A6G2VA68-F1
#
_entry.id   AF-A0A6G2VA68-F1
#
_cell.length_a   1.000
_cell.length_b   1.000
_cell.length_c   1.000
_cell.angle_alpha   90.00
_cell.angle_beta   90.00
_cell.angle_gamma   90.00
#
_symmetry.space_group_name_H-M   'P 1'
#
loop_
_entity.id
_entity.type
_entity.pdbx_description
1 polymer ?
#
loop_
_entity_poly.entity_id
_entity_poly.type
_entity_poly.pdbx_seq_one_letter_code
_entity_poly.pdbx_strand_id
1 'polypeptide(L)' 'PERTYLLSLGSQQGNAHLHWHIAGLPPGTPYRKQQFHALMTENGMLSYTEAEAASLGVRLRAALAEG' A
#
# COMPACT_ATOMS: atom_id res chain seq x y z
N PRO A 1 12.10 -1.98 2.11
CA PRO A 1 11.42 -1.15 3.13
C PRO A 1 12.04 -1.43 4.49
N GLU A 2 12.02 -0.47 5.42
CA GLU A 2 12.56 -0.69 6.78
C GLU A 2 11.61 -1.56 7.63
N ARG A 3 10.30 -1.45 7.35
CA ARG A 3 9.23 -2.25 7.97
C ARG A 3 8.10 -2.44 6.95
N THR A 4 7.34 -3.52 7.08
CA THR A 4 6.07 -3.71 6.36
C THR A 4 4.92 -3.70 7.34
N TYR A 5 3.90 -2.89 7.08
CA TYR A 5 2.65 -2.91 7.83
C TYR A 5 1.61 -3.76 7.11
N LEU A 6 0.89 -4.56 7.90
CA LEU A 6 -0.27 -5.34 7.47
C LEU A 6 -1.46 -4.91 8.32
N LEU A 7 -2.51 -4.38 7.69
CA LEU A 7 -3.69 -3.87 8.39
C LEU A 7 -4.98 -4.30 7.68
N SER A 8 -6.05 -4.51 8.44
CA SER A 8 -7.41 -4.63 7.91
C SER A 8 -8.24 -3.46 8.43
N LEU A 9 -8.75 -2.63 7.51
CA LEU A 9 -9.41 -1.35 7.82
C LEU A 9 -10.85 -1.29 7.27
N GLY A 10 -11.38 -2.43 6.84
CA GLY A 10 -12.73 -2.54 6.31
C GLY A 10 -13.81 -2.29 7.36
N SER A 11 -14.88 -1.62 6.93
CA SER A 11 -16.16 -1.50 7.64
C SER A 11 -17.27 -1.86 6.67
N GLN A 12 -18.35 -2.48 7.16
CA GLN A 12 -19.50 -2.87 6.32
C GLN A 12 -20.10 -1.69 5.53
N GLN A 13 -19.89 -0.45 5.97
CA GLN A 13 -20.41 0.75 5.32
C GLN A 13 -19.55 1.27 4.14
N GLY A 14 -18.33 0.76 3.95
CA GLY A 14 -17.41 1.23 2.89
C GLY A 14 -16.75 0.14 2.08
N ASN A 15 -16.30 -0.95 2.72
CA ASN A 15 -15.70 -2.13 2.09
C ASN A 15 -16.10 -3.37 2.89
N ALA A 16 -17.17 -4.04 2.47
CA ALA A 16 -17.75 -5.17 3.19
C ALA A 16 -16.90 -6.46 3.13
N HIS A 17 -16.06 -6.59 2.11
CA HIS A 17 -15.17 -7.75 1.97
C HIS A 17 -13.92 -7.57 2.84
N LEU A 18 -13.48 -8.66 3.48
CA LEU A 18 -12.19 -8.70 4.16
C LEU A 18 -11.09 -8.43 3.14
N HIS A 19 -10.28 -7.42 3.42
CA HIS A 19 -9.08 -7.09 2.65
C HIS A 19 -7.97 -6.64 3.58
N TRP A 20 -6.76 -6.68 3.05
CA TRP A 20 -5.54 -6.31 3.74
C TRP A 20 -4.84 -5.19 2.98
N HIS A 21 -4.42 -4.16 3.73
CA HIS A 21 -3.46 -3.18 3.24
C HIS A 21 -2.06 -3.67 3.59
N ILE A 22 -1.22 -3.83 2.56
CA ILE A 22 0.20 -4.15 2.70
C ILE A 22 0.99 -2.92 2.28
N ALA A 23 1.63 -2.25 3.23
CA ALA A 23 2.36 -1.01 2.99
C ALA A 23 3.80 -1.09 3.49
N GLY A 24 4.76 -0.86 2.60
CA GLY A 24 6.16 -0.71 2.95
C GLY A 24 6.41 0.67 3.58
N LEU A 25 7.13 0.71 4.69
CA LEU A 25 7.59 1.93 5.33
C LEU A 25 8.92 2.39 4.69
N PRO A 26 8.98 3.60 4.09
CA PRO A 26 10.23 4.17 3.62
C PRO A 26 11.22 4.39 4.78
N PRO A 27 12.52 4.14 4.57
CA PRO A 27 13.54 4.41 5.59
C PRO A 27 13.53 5.87 6.06
N GLY A 28 13.72 6.10 7.36
CA GLY A 28 13.78 7.46 7.93
C GLY A 28 12.42 8.14 8.10
N THR A 29 11.31 7.42 7.94
CA THR A 29 9.98 7.97 8.21
C THR A 29 9.85 8.35 9.69
N PRO A 30 9.48 9.60 10.03
CA PRO A 30 9.31 10.04 11.42
C PRO A 30 8.35 9.15 12.19
N TYR A 31 8.67 8.83 13.45
CA TYR A 31 7.91 7.87 14.28
C TYR A 31 6.38 8.08 14.24
N ARG A 32 5.93 9.34 14.42
CA ARG A 32 4.50 9.69 14.39
C ARG A 32 3.79 9.48 13.05
N LYS A 33 4.55 9.30 11.96
CA LYS A 33 4.06 9.05 10.60
C LYS A 33 4.22 7.59 10.18
N GLN A 34 4.78 6.73 11.04
CA GLN A 34 5.03 5.35 10.63
C GLN A 34 3.75 4.52 10.54
N GLN A 35 2.72 4.87 11.31
CA GLN A 35 1.44 4.16 11.32
C GLN A 35 0.38 4.96 10.56
N PHE A 36 -0.39 4.27 9.71
CA PHE A 36 -1.51 4.79 8.89
C PHE A 36 -1.19 5.88 7.88
N HIS A 37 -0.21 6.75 8.10
CA HIS A 37 0.02 7.95 7.29
C HIS A 37 0.07 7.68 5.77
N ALA A 38 0.71 6.59 5.34
CA ALA A 38 0.76 6.20 3.92
C ALA A 38 -0.56 5.63 3.35
N LEU A 39 -1.55 5.32 4.18
CA LEU A 39 -2.85 4.74 3.82
C LEU A 39 -3.99 5.77 3.81
N MET A 40 -3.75 6.96 4.36
CA MET A 40 -4.78 7.96 4.55
C MET A 40 -4.79 8.94 3.36
N THR A 41 -5.94 9.05 2.69
CA THR A 41 -6.09 9.86 1.47
C THR A 41 -5.83 11.34 1.67
N GLU A 42 -6.02 11.86 2.89
CA GLU A 42 -5.68 13.25 3.24
C GLU A 42 -4.19 13.57 3.10
N ASN A 43 -3.31 12.56 3.06
CA ASN A 43 -1.87 12.73 2.82
C ASN A 43 -1.49 12.67 1.33
N GLY A 44 -2.49 12.65 0.44
CA GLY A 44 -2.33 12.63 -1.01
C GLY A 44 -2.40 11.22 -1.59
N MET A 45 -2.60 11.18 -2.91
CA MET A 45 -2.61 9.94 -3.71
C MET A 45 -1.56 10.06 -4.82
N LEU A 46 -0.83 8.98 -5.07
CA LEU A 46 0.09 8.93 -6.20
C LEU A 46 -0.71 8.82 -7.50
N SER A 47 -0.48 9.77 -8.40
CA SER A 47 -1.04 9.75 -9.76
C SER A 47 -0.09 8.99 -10.67
N TYR A 48 -0.45 7.75 -11.00
CA TYR A 48 0.28 6.95 -11.97
C TYR A 48 -0.22 7.21 -13.38
N THR A 49 0.71 7.29 -14.34
CA THR A 49 0.38 7.09 -15.75
C THR A 49 0.00 5.62 -16.00
N GLU A 50 -0.73 5.35 -17.07
CA GLU A 50 -1.09 3.97 -17.46
C GLU A 50 0.15 3.08 -17.64
N ALA A 51 1.22 3.64 -18.23
CA ALA A 51 2.48 2.93 -18.44
C ALA A 51 3.17 2.55 -17.11
N GLU A 52 3.19 3.46 -16.14
CA GLU A 52 3.77 3.18 -14.81
C GLU A 52 2.96 2.13 -14.05
N ALA A 53 1.62 2.23 -14.09
CA ALA A 53 0.74 1.26 -13.46
C ALA A 53 0.90 -0.14 -14.08
N ALA A 54 0.97 -0.23 -15.41
CA ALA A 54 1.20 -1.48 -16.12
C ALA A 54 2.55 -2.10 -15.78
N SER A 55 3.62 -1.29 -15.78
CA SER A 55 4.97 -1.73 -15.42
C SER A 55 5.05 -2.24 -13.98
N LEU A 56 4.41 -1.55 -13.03
CA LEU A 56 4.30 -2.01 -11.64
C LEU A 56 3.56 -3.36 -11.56
N GLY A 57 2.44 -3.49 -12.27
CA GLY A 57 1.65 -4.73 -12.30
C GLY A 57 2.43 -5.93 -12.84
N VAL A 58 3.26 -5.74 -13.86
CA VAL A 58 4.15 -6.80 -14.40
C VAL A 58 5.15 -7.26 -13.34
N ARG A 59 5.83 -6.31 -12.68
CA ARG A 59 6.83 -6.64 -11.65
C ARG A 59 6.22 -7.36 -10.44
N LEU A 60 5.03 -6.92 -10.00
CA LEU A 60 4.32 -7.58 -8.90
C LEU A 60 3.93 -9.02 -9.25
N ARG A 61 3.41 -9.26 -10.46
CA ARG A 61 3.05 -10.61 -10.91
C ARG A 61 4.25 -11.55 -10.98
N ALA A 62 5.38 -11.06 -11.50
CA ALA A 62 6.60 -11.85 -11.55
C ALA A 62 7.05 -12.27 -10.13
N ALA A 63 7.11 -11.31 -9.20
CA ALA A 63 7.49 -11.59 -7.81
C ALA A 63 6.54 -12.56 -7.10
N LEU A 64 5.24 -12.52 -7.40
CA LEU A 64 4.25 -13.44 -6.83
C LEU A 64 4.30 -14.86 -7.43
N ALA A 65 4.84 -15.01 -8.65
CA ALA A 65 4.98 -16.32 -9.28
C ALA A 65 6.23 -17.09 -8.79
N GLU A 66 7.18 -16.39 -8.18
CA GLU A 66 8.42 -16.95 -7.65
C GLU A 66 8.29 -17.45 -6.19
N GLY A 67 7.21 -17.11 -5.48
CA GLY A 67 6.97 -17.47 -4.08
C GLY A 67 5.92 -18.57 -3.92
#